data_AF-A0A3M3LR26-F1
#
_entry.id   AF-A0A3M3LR26-F1
#
_cell.length_a   1.000
_cell.length_b   1.000
_cell.length_c   1.000
_cell.angle_alpha   90.00
_cell.angle_beta   90.00
_cell.angle_gamma   90.00
#
_symmetry.space_group_name_H-M   'P 1'
#
loop_
_entity.id
_entity.type
_entity.pdbx_description
1 polymer ?
#
loop_
_entity_poly.entity_id
_entity_poly.type
_entity_poly.pdbx_seq_one_letter_code
_entity_poly.pdbx_strand_id
1 'polypeptide(L)'
;MVSLHSVAVRCATSTRSVWPNSLPWLTNTPSWVPCINRPRSCVKWPAMARAFSVKRLPRYERMSLNPRDVVIVDFGRTPMGRSKGGMHRNTRAEDMSAHLISKLLERNSKVDPAEVEDVIWGCVNQTLEQGWNIARMASLLTQIPHTSAAQTVSRLCGSSMSALHTAAQAIMTNNGDVFVIGGV
;
A
#
# COMPACT_ATOMS: atom_id res chain seq x y z
N MET A 1 -10.25 8.92 -15.81
CA MET A 1 -9.58 9.19 -14.53
C MET A 1 -8.35 8.32 -14.52
N VAL A 2 -7.16 8.91 -14.55
CA VAL A 2 -5.91 8.15 -14.45
C VAL A 2 -5.43 8.34 -13.02
N SER A 3 -5.28 7.24 -12.29
CA SER A 3 -4.65 7.26 -10.99
C SER A 3 -3.91 5.98 -10.76
N LEU A 4 -2.63 6.17 -10.48
CA LEU A 4 -1.77 5.09 -10.10
C LEU A 4 -1.81 4.89 -8.61
N HIS A 5 -1.73 3.63 -8.22
CA HIS A 5 -1.60 3.20 -6.84
C HIS A 5 -0.37 2.30 -6.79
N SER A 6 0.51 2.53 -5.82
CA SER A 6 1.69 1.70 -5.58
C SER A 6 1.78 1.36 -4.11
N VAL A 7 2.03 0.09 -3.84
CA VAL A 7 2.23 -0.46 -2.50
C VAL A 7 3.56 -1.20 -2.52
N ALA A 8 4.41 -0.95 -1.53
CA ALA A 8 5.54 -1.85 -1.27
C ALA A 8 5.08 -2.93 -0.28
N VAL A 9 5.30 -4.18 -0.66
CA VAL A 9 4.92 -5.34 0.15
C VAL A 9 6.18 -6.12 0.50
N ARG A 10 6.30 -6.52 1.76
CA ARG A 10 7.47 -7.23 2.30
C ARG A 10 7.03 -8.43 3.12
N CYS A 11 7.93 -9.40 3.22
CA CYS A 11 7.85 -10.52 4.15
C CYS A 11 8.12 -10.03 5.59
N ALA A 12 7.33 -10.48 6.58
CA ALA A 12 7.41 -10.01 7.96
C ALA A 12 8.80 -10.16 8.62
N THR A 13 9.64 -11.09 8.16
CA THR A 13 10.93 -11.42 8.79
C THR A 13 12.14 -11.34 7.86
N SER A 14 12.13 -10.62 6.73
CA SER A 14 13.33 -10.56 5.87
C SER A 14 14.52 -9.94 6.64
N THR A 15 15.46 -10.79 7.03
CA THR A 15 16.51 -10.55 8.03
C THR A 15 17.69 -9.71 7.54
N ARG A 16 17.62 -9.06 6.37
CA ARG A 16 18.73 -8.20 5.88
C ARG A 16 18.74 -6.77 6.42
N SER A 17 17.68 -6.33 7.08
CA SER A 17 17.68 -5.10 7.86
C SER A 17 17.00 -5.39 9.20
N VAL A 18 17.79 -5.55 10.27
CA VAL A 18 17.26 -5.72 11.63
C VAL A 18 16.47 -4.47 12.00
N TRP A 19 15.14 -4.57 11.96
CA TRP A 19 14.28 -3.56 12.54
C TRP A 19 13.99 -3.95 13.99
N PRO A 20 14.23 -3.07 14.96
CA PRO A 20 13.83 -3.36 16.34
C PRO A 20 12.30 -3.54 16.39
N ASN A 21 11.89 -4.63 17.05
CA ASN A 21 10.51 -5.09 17.29
C ASN A 21 9.67 -4.15 18.18
N SER A 22 9.72 -2.84 17.94
CA SER A 22 8.94 -1.85 18.68
C SER A 22 8.59 -0.68 17.76
N LEU A 23 7.38 -0.70 17.21
CA LEU A 23 6.76 0.43 16.50
C LEU A 23 6.42 1.53 17.52
N PRO A 24 7.11 2.69 17.57
CA PRO A 24 6.87 3.72 18.60
C PRO A 24 5.76 4.73 18.23
N TRP A 25 5.10 4.59 17.08
CA TRP A 25 4.22 5.64 16.52
C TRP A 25 2.72 5.48 16.81
N LEU A 26 2.33 4.59 17.73
CA LEU A 26 0.92 4.35 18.08
C LEU A 26 0.43 5.07 19.36
N THR A 27 1.19 6.00 19.95
CA THR A 27 0.83 6.63 21.24
C THR A 27 0.73 8.15 21.25
N ASN A 28 0.60 8.84 20.11
CA ASN A 28 0.40 10.30 20.14
C ASN A 28 -0.69 10.77 19.17
N THR A 29 -1.94 10.71 19.62
CA THR A 29 -3.00 11.58 19.12
C THR A 29 -3.22 12.72 20.13
N PRO A 30 -3.08 13.99 19.74
CA PRO A 30 -3.45 15.12 20.58
C PRO A 30 -4.95 15.09 20.87
N SER A 31 -5.28 15.23 22.15
CA SER A 31 -6.62 15.34 22.71
C SER A 31 -7.46 16.39 21.97
N TRP A 32 -8.43 15.94 21.17
CA TRP A 32 -9.57 16.76 20.78
C TRP A 32 -10.42 17.00 22.03
N VAL A 33 -10.47 18.25 22.46
CA VAL A 33 -11.35 18.75 23.53
C VAL A 33 -12.70 19.09 22.89
N PRO A 34 -13.81 18.43 23.25
CA PRO A 34 -15.14 18.92 22.88
C PRO A 34 -15.56 19.96 23.92
N CYS A 35 -15.52 21.24 23.55
CA CYS A 35 -16.19 22.31 24.31
C CYS A 35 -17.70 22.08 24.26
N ILE A 36 -18.22 21.54 25.35
CA ILE A 36 -19.64 21.39 25.65
C ILE A 36 -20.24 22.79 25.82
N ASN A 37 -21.12 23.18 24.90
CA ASN A 37 -22.10 24.21 25.16
C ASN A 37 -23.42 23.88 24.46
N ARG A 38 -24.36 23.26 25.19
CA ARG A 38 -25.77 23.17 24.78
C ARG A 38 -26.67 23.27 26.03
N PRO A 39 -27.73 24.11 26.02
CA PRO A 39 -28.54 24.33 27.20
C PRO A 39 -29.64 23.27 27.41
N ARG A 40 -29.86 23.01 28.70
CA ARG A 40 -31.01 22.44 29.42
C ARG A 40 -32.23 21.99 28.59
N SER A 41 -32.45 20.67 28.55
CA SER A 41 -33.78 20.06 28.71
C SER A 41 -33.62 18.60 29.13
N CYS A 42 -33.47 18.37 30.44
CA CYS A 42 -33.46 17.01 31.02
C CYS A 42 -34.89 16.46 31.06
N VAL A 43 -35.24 15.61 30.11
CA VAL A 43 -36.38 14.69 30.26
C VAL A 43 -35.89 13.49 31.07
N LYS A 44 -36.40 13.35 32.30
CA LYS A 44 -36.12 12.19 33.17
C LYS A 44 -36.75 10.94 32.53
N TRP A 45 -35.91 10.02 32.07
CA TRP A 45 -36.33 8.66 31.74
C TRP A 45 -36.16 7.74 32.95
N PRO A 46 -37.12 6.85 33.24
CA PRO A 46 -37.07 5.94 34.37
C PRO A 46 -35.92 4.94 34.23
N ALA A 47 -35.26 4.69 35.36
CA ALA A 47 -34.13 3.77 35.49
C ALA A 47 -34.55 2.32 35.23
N MET A 48 -34.46 1.87 33.98
CA MET A 48 -34.25 0.45 33.67
C MET A 48 -32.79 0.26 33.28
N ALA A 49 -31.92 0.30 34.29
CA ALA A 49 -30.56 -0.17 34.18
C ALA A 49 -30.58 -1.71 34.10
N ARG A 50 -30.99 -2.26 32.95
CA ARG A 50 -30.39 -3.52 32.53
C ARG A 50 -28.94 -3.17 32.27
N ALA A 51 -28.05 -3.63 33.14
CA ALA A 51 -26.63 -3.66 32.87
C ALA A 51 -26.44 -4.41 31.55
N PHE A 52 -26.39 -3.67 30.45
CA PHE A 52 -25.88 -4.17 29.20
C PHE A 52 -24.41 -4.40 29.52
N SER A 53 -24.09 -5.63 29.94
CA SER A 53 -22.73 -6.09 30.04
C SER A 53 -22.17 -5.90 28.65
N VAL A 54 -21.51 -4.76 28.44
CA VAL A 54 -20.63 -4.55 27.31
C VAL A 54 -19.61 -5.65 27.50
N LYS A 55 -19.85 -6.80 26.85
CA LYS A 55 -18.82 -7.81 26.66
C LYS A 55 -17.67 -7.02 26.08
N ARG A 56 -16.69 -6.77 26.94
CA ARG A 56 -15.41 -6.18 26.58
C ARG A 56 -14.92 -7.10 25.48
N LEU A 57 -15.02 -6.65 24.23
CA LEU A 57 -14.49 -7.38 23.10
C LEU A 57 -13.05 -7.73 23.48
N PRO A 58 -12.60 -8.97 23.27
CA PRO A 58 -11.28 -9.40 23.69
C PRO A 58 -10.29 -8.37 23.17
N ARG A 59 -9.55 -7.79 24.12
CA ARG A 59 -8.45 -6.87 23.88
C ARG A 59 -7.56 -7.54 22.84
N TYR A 60 -7.49 -6.96 21.64
CA TYR A 60 -6.67 -7.38 20.51
C TYR A 60 -5.57 -8.36 20.93
N GLU A 61 -5.86 -9.64 20.72
CA GLU A 61 -4.93 -10.73 20.94
C GLU A 61 -3.73 -10.44 20.05
N ARG A 62 -2.52 -10.41 20.62
CA ARG A 62 -1.29 -10.15 19.86
C ARG A 62 -1.26 -11.13 18.69
N MET A 63 -1.56 -10.66 17.48
CA MET A 63 -1.31 -11.42 16.27
C MET A 63 0.20 -11.67 16.24
N SER A 64 0.60 -12.92 16.50
CA SER A 64 1.96 -13.37 16.23
C SER A 64 2.11 -13.40 14.72
N LEU A 65 2.91 -12.48 14.18
CA LEU A 65 3.25 -12.51 12.76
C LEU A 65 4.12 -13.75 12.51
N ASN A 66 3.67 -14.62 11.62
CA ASN A 66 4.50 -15.69 11.11
C ASN A 66 5.59 -15.11 10.21
N PRO A 67 6.73 -15.80 10.07
CA PRO A 67 7.81 -15.36 9.19
C PRO A 67 7.35 -15.05 7.76
N ARG A 68 6.34 -15.78 7.26
CA ARG A 68 5.82 -15.68 5.89
C ARG A 68 4.50 -14.91 5.78
N ASP A 69 4.12 -14.20 6.83
CA ASP A 69 2.98 -13.29 6.73
C ASP A 69 3.36 -12.10 5.86
N VAL A 70 2.41 -11.69 5.03
CA VAL A 70 2.57 -10.62 4.04
C VAL A 70 2.26 -9.31 4.73
N VAL A 71 3.24 -8.39 4.74
CA VAL A 71 3.08 -7.06 5.33
C VAL A 71 3.18 -5.97 4.27
N ILE A 72 2.32 -4.96 4.39
CA ILE A 72 2.38 -3.76 3.56
C ILE A 72 3.25 -2.74 4.29
N VAL A 73 4.32 -2.30 3.63
CA VAL A 73 5.31 -1.36 4.21
C VAL A 73 4.83 0.08 4.07
N ASP A 74 4.47 0.47 2.85
CA ASP A 74 4.04 1.82 2.53
C ASP A 74 3.13 1.81 1.30
N PHE A 75 2.38 2.90 1.16
CA PHE A 75 1.47 3.14 0.06
C PHE A 75 1.65 4.57 -0.47
N GLY A 76 1.69 4.69 -1.79
CA GLY A 76 1.75 5.95 -2.50
C GLY A 76 0.79 5.92 -3.69
N ARG A 77 0.22 7.07 -4.01
CA ARG A 77 -0.60 7.24 -5.22
C ARG A 77 -0.36 8.58 -5.86
N THR A 78 -0.56 8.66 -7.17
CA THR A 78 -0.55 9.95 -7.85
C THR A 78 -1.83 10.75 -7.55
N PRO A 79 -1.78 12.08 -7.68
CA PRO A 79 -3.00 12.89 -7.69
C PRO A 79 -3.86 12.49 -8.89
N MET A 80 -5.16 12.31 -8.68
CA MET A 80 -6.07 11.87 -9.73
C MET A 80 -6.31 13.00 -10.74
N GLY A 81 -5.87 12.78 -11.98
CA GLY A 81 -6.04 13.74 -13.07
C GLY A 81 -7.27 13.46 -13.94
N ARG A 82 -7.91 14.52 -14.44
CA ARG A 82 -8.87 14.40 -15.54
C ARG A 82 -8.14 14.00 -16.83
N SER A 83 -8.65 13.01 -17.55
CA SER A 83 -8.04 12.56 -18.81
C SER A 83 -8.14 13.62 -19.90
N LYS A 84 -9.29 14.30 -20.00
CA LYS A 84 -9.50 15.39 -20.96
C LYS A 84 -8.99 16.73 -20.38
N GLY A 85 -7.81 17.16 -20.82
CA GLY A 85 -7.21 18.45 -20.45
C GLY A 85 -6.91 18.60 -18.95
N GLY A 86 -6.51 17.52 -18.28
CA GLY A 86 -6.07 17.56 -16.89
C GLY A 86 -4.55 17.66 -16.75
N MET A 87 -4.09 17.50 -15.51
CA MET A 87 -2.68 17.69 -15.14
C MET A 87 -1.71 16.70 -15.80
N HIS A 88 -2.17 15.48 -16.09
CA HIS A 88 -1.34 14.41 -16.64
C HIS A 88 -1.34 14.34 -18.17
N ARG A 89 -1.85 15.36 -18.87
CA ARG A 89 -1.96 15.34 -20.34
C ARG A 89 -0.61 15.24 -21.08
N ASN A 90 0.46 15.68 -20.43
CA ASN A 90 1.81 15.75 -20.99
C ASN A 90 2.75 14.73 -20.33
N THR A 91 2.19 13.79 -19.54
CA THR A 91 2.96 12.82 -18.78
C THR A 91 2.64 11.44 -19.31
N ARG A 92 3.67 10.70 -19.75
CA ARG A 92 3.49 9.32 -20.24
C ARG A 92 3.20 8.36 -19.08
N ALA A 93 2.53 7.25 -19.37
CA ALA A 93 2.13 6.26 -18.37
C ALA A 93 3.34 5.60 -17.65
N GLU A 94 4.39 5.30 -18.39
CA GLU A 94 5.64 4.72 -17.89
C GLU A 94 6.41 5.69 -16.99
N ASP A 95 6.53 6.97 -17.39
CA ASP A 95 7.20 8.00 -16.59
C ASP A 95 6.44 8.27 -15.30
N MET A 96 5.10 8.26 -15.37
CA MET A 96 4.24 8.44 -14.20
C MET A 96 4.39 7.28 -13.21
N SER A 97 4.51 6.04 -13.72
CA SER A 97 4.75 4.84 -12.92
C SER A 97 6.15 4.87 -12.29
N ALA A 98 7.18 5.15 -13.08
CA ALA A 98 8.56 5.23 -12.62
C ALA A 98 8.75 6.30 -11.55
N HIS A 99 8.18 7.49 -11.74
CA HIS A 99 8.23 8.57 -10.76
C HIS A 99 7.57 8.16 -9.43
N LEU A 100 6.42 7.47 -9.50
CA LEU A 100 5.73 7.01 -8.29
C LEU A 100 6.54 5.95 -7.54
N ILE A 101 7.11 4.97 -8.24
CA ILE A 101 7.97 3.92 -7.65
C ILE A 101 9.21 4.56 -7.02
N SER A 102 9.87 5.46 -7.74
CA SER A 102 11.08 6.13 -7.27
C SER A 102 10.85 6.92 -5.98
N LYS A 103 9.75 7.69 -5.93
CA LYS A 103 9.37 8.44 -4.72
C LYS A 103 8.94 7.54 -3.57
N LEU A 104 8.32 6.40 -3.86
CA LEU A 104 7.97 5.42 -2.82
C LEU A 104 9.23 4.81 -2.19
N LEU A 105 10.23 4.46 -3.01
CA LEU A 105 11.51 3.95 -2.52
C LEU A 105 12.32 5.02 -1.77
N GLU A 106 12.35 6.25 -2.25
CA GLU A 106 13.01 7.38 -1.55
C GLU A 106 12.43 7.62 -0.15
N ARG A 107 11.10 7.50 0.01
CA ARG A 107 10.44 7.64 1.32
C ARG A 107 10.82 6.54 2.30
N ASN A 108 11.23 5.38 1.79
CA ASN A 108 11.56 4.19 2.55
C ASN A 108 13.04 3.84 2.41
N SER A 109 13.92 4.73 2.89
CA SER A 109 15.39 4.61 2.78
C SER A 109 16.01 3.34 3.39
N LYS A 110 15.22 2.56 4.12
CA LYS A 110 15.63 1.33 4.81
C LYS A 110 15.28 0.07 4.01
N VAL A 111 14.63 0.23 2.85
CA VAL A 111 14.42 -0.82 1.86
C VAL A 111 15.49 -0.66 0.80
N ASP A 112 16.31 -1.69 0.61
CA ASP A 112 17.27 -1.71 -0.48
C ASP A 112 16.54 -2.01 -1.81
N PRO A 113 16.63 -1.16 -2.84
CA PRO A 113 16.07 -1.43 -4.16
C PRO A 113 16.57 -2.74 -4.77
N ALA A 114 17.76 -3.22 -4.38
CA ALA A 114 18.31 -4.48 -4.87
C ALA A 114 17.67 -5.74 -4.27
N GLU A 115 16.91 -5.60 -3.16
CA GLU A 115 16.12 -6.71 -2.60
C GLU A 115 14.79 -6.91 -3.33
N VAL A 116 14.40 -5.98 -4.22
CA VAL A 116 13.15 -6.12 -4.98
C VAL A 116 13.30 -7.28 -5.96
N GLU A 117 12.53 -8.34 -5.71
CA GLU A 117 12.55 -9.55 -6.55
C GLU A 117 11.78 -9.32 -7.84
N ASP A 118 10.57 -8.76 -7.73
CA ASP A 118 9.69 -8.53 -8.87
C ASP A 118 8.84 -7.27 -8.71
N VAL A 119 8.64 -6.57 -9.83
CA VAL A 119 7.74 -5.41 -9.96
C VAL A 119 6.48 -5.84 -10.69
N ILE A 120 5.38 -5.99 -9.95
CA ILE A 120 4.10 -6.46 -10.49
C ILE A 120 3.16 -5.28 -10.70
N TRP A 121 2.86 -4.94 -11.95
CA TRP A 121 2.07 -3.76 -12.28
C TRP A 121 0.76 -4.10 -12.99
N GLY A 122 -0.35 -3.57 -12.48
CA GLY A 122 -1.66 -3.69 -13.11
C GLY A 122 -1.78 -2.71 -14.28
N CYS A 123 -2.14 -3.20 -15.47
CA CYS A 123 -2.41 -2.34 -16.61
C CYS A 123 -3.41 -3.00 -17.56
N VAL A 124 -4.47 -2.28 -17.93
CA VAL A 124 -5.59 -2.83 -18.72
C VAL A 124 -5.33 -2.76 -20.22
N ASN A 125 -5.07 -1.57 -20.76
CA ASN A 125 -4.99 -1.37 -22.20
C ASN A 125 -3.53 -1.34 -22.66
N GLN A 126 -2.93 -2.53 -22.83
CA GLN A 126 -1.50 -2.72 -23.08
C GLN A 126 -1.11 -2.42 -24.54
N THR A 127 -1.37 -1.20 -25.00
CA THR A 127 -0.99 -0.71 -26.32
C THR A 127 -0.32 0.66 -26.19
N LEU A 128 0.47 1.04 -27.21
CA LEU A 128 1.20 2.32 -27.22
C LEU A 128 2.12 2.46 -26.01
N GLU A 129 1.96 3.54 -25.23
CA GLU A 129 2.73 3.85 -24.02
C GLU A 129 2.64 2.74 -22.96
N GLN A 130 1.53 1.99 -22.94
CA GLN A 130 1.25 0.91 -21.98
C GLN A 130 1.62 -0.48 -22.51
N GLY A 131 2.20 -0.55 -23.71
CA GLY A 131 2.58 -1.80 -24.34
C GLY A 131 3.85 -2.42 -23.75
N TRP A 132 4.17 -3.62 -24.22
CA TRP A 132 5.48 -4.25 -24.00
C TRP A 132 5.92 -4.30 -22.53
N ASN A 133 5.08 -4.90 -21.69
CA ASN A 133 5.32 -5.05 -20.24
C ASN A 133 5.73 -3.71 -19.58
N ILE A 134 4.76 -2.80 -19.43
CA ILE A 134 4.96 -1.48 -18.82
C ILE A 134 5.60 -1.56 -17.43
N ALA A 135 5.38 -2.64 -16.67
CA ALA A 135 6.06 -2.86 -15.39
C ALA A 135 7.59 -2.85 -15.53
N ARG A 136 8.11 -3.51 -16.57
CA ARG A 136 9.55 -3.55 -16.85
C ARG A 136 10.04 -2.20 -17.36
N MET A 137 9.29 -1.55 -18.23
CA MET A 137 9.65 -0.23 -18.75
C MET A 137 9.74 0.81 -17.62
N ALA A 138 8.80 0.78 -16.67
CA ALA A 138 8.83 1.63 -15.49
C ALA A 138 10.00 1.28 -14.56
N SER A 139 10.24 -0.02 -14.29
CA SER A 139 11.34 -0.49 -13.45
C SER A 139 12.71 -0.01 -13.94
N LEU A 140 12.96 -0.03 -15.25
CA LEU A 140 14.22 0.43 -15.85
C LEU A 140 14.48 1.93 -15.70
N LEU A 141 13.43 2.74 -15.49
CA LEU A 141 13.55 4.18 -15.27
C LEU A 141 13.73 4.54 -13.78
N THR A 142 13.79 3.54 -12.89
CA THR A 142 13.94 3.73 -11.45
C THR A 142 15.31 3.29 -10.94
N GLN A 143 15.55 3.50 -9.65
CA GLN A 143 16.73 3.01 -8.93
C GLN A 143 16.74 1.48 -8.68
N ILE A 144 15.76 0.74 -9.20
CA ILE A 144 15.72 -0.73 -9.11
C ILE A 144 16.75 -1.32 -10.09
N PRO A 145 17.60 -2.27 -9.67
CA PRO A 145 18.61 -2.83 -10.55
C PRO A 145 18.02 -3.70 -11.66
N HIS A 146 18.79 -3.90 -12.72
CA HIS A 146 18.38 -4.71 -13.87
C HIS A 146 18.20 -6.20 -13.54
N THR A 147 18.73 -6.66 -12.39
CA THR A 147 18.62 -8.03 -11.89
C THR A 147 17.20 -8.37 -11.44
N SER A 148 16.42 -7.39 -11.00
CA SER A 148 15.02 -7.57 -10.58
C SER A 148 14.14 -7.92 -11.77
N ALA A 149 13.11 -8.74 -11.56
CA ALA A 149 12.09 -9.04 -12.55
C ALA A 149 11.01 -7.95 -12.60
N ALA A 150 10.18 -7.97 -13.64
CA ALA A 150 8.96 -7.17 -13.71
C ALA A 150 7.91 -7.84 -14.59
N GLN A 151 6.64 -7.79 -14.19
CA GLN A 151 5.52 -8.34 -14.95
C GLN A 151 4.29 -7.43 -14.91
N THR A 152 3.55 -7.41 -16.02
CA THR A 152 2.31 -6.65 -16.13
C THR A 152 1.12 -7.60 -16.07
N VAL A 153 0.19 -7.38 -15.14
CA VAL A 153 -1.01 -8.21 -14.94
C VAL A 153 -2.25 -7.46 -15.43
N SER A 154 -3.14 -8.16 -16.13
CA SER A 154 -4.43 -7.61 -16.54
C SER A 154 -5.59 -8.46 -16.02
N ARG A 155 -6.43 -7.83 -15.20
CA ARG A 155 -7.73 -8.33 -14.75
C ARG A 155 -8.75 -7.20 -14.76
N LEU A 156 -8.76 -6.43 -15.85
CA LEU A 156 -9.55 -5.19 -16.00
C LEU A 156 -9.35 -4.26 -14.78
N CYS A 157 -10.44 -3.73 -14.22
CA CYS A 157 -10.42 -2.84 -13.05
C CYS A 157 -9.74 -3.46 -11.81
N GLY A 158 -9.68 -4.80 -11.72
CA GLY A 158 -9.04 -5.53 -10.63
C GLY A 158 -7.58 -5.88 -10.88
N SER A 159 -6.94 -5.29 -11.89
CA SER A 159 -5.54 -5.56 -12.26
C SER A 159 -4.56 -5.26 -11.13
N SER A 160 -4.66 -4.08 -10.50
CA SER A 160 -3.79 -3.69 -9.38
C SER A 160 -3.99 -4.55 -8.12
N MET A 161 -5.21 -4.98 -7.84
CA MET A 161 -5.49 -5.90 -6.74
C MET A 161 -4.96 -7.31 -7.04
N SER A 162 -5.04 -7.74 -8.30
CA SER A 162 -4.47 -9.03 -8.72
C SER A 162 -2.94 -9.02 -8.60
N ALA A 163 -2.29 -7.90 -8.93
CA ALA A 163 -0.86 -7.72 -8.71
C ALA A 163 -0.47 -7.88 -7.22
N LEU A 164 -1.26 -7.30 -6.31
CA LEU A 164 -1.08 -7.47 -4.87
C LEU A 164 -1.20 -8.94 -4.46
N HIS A 165 -2.22 -9.65 -4.95
CA HIS A 165 -2.41 -11.07 -4.62
C HIS A 165 -1.30 -11.96 -5.16
N THR A 166 -0.78 -11.69 -6.37
CA THR A 166 0.34 -12.44 -6.94
C THR A 166 1.61 -12.26 -6.09
N ALA A 167 1.93 -11.03 -5.67
CA ALA A 167 3.07 -10.80 -4.76
C ALA A 167 2.86 -11.46 -3.39
N ALA A 168 1.64 -11.39 -2.84
CA ALA A 168 1.32 -12.03 -1.58
C ALA A 168 1.53 -13.56 -1.64
N GLN A 169 1.07 -14.20 -2.73
CA GLN A 169 1.29 -15.63 -2.95
C GLN A 169 2.79 -15.96 -3.12
N ALA A 170 3.56 -15.11 -3.80
CA ALA A 170 5.01 -15.29 -3.95
C ALA A 170 5.74 -15.24 -2.60
N ILE A 171 5.38 -14.28 -1.73
CA ILE A 171 5.94 -14.17 -0.37
C ILE A 171 5.56 -15.39 0.48
N MET A 172 4.28 -15.79 0.46
CA MET A 172 3.79 -16.94 1.22
C MET A 172 4.46 -18.26 0.80
N THR A 173 4.79 -18.39 -0.50
CA THR A 173 5.48 -19.56 -1.07
C THR A 173 7.00 -19.49 -1.00
N ASN A 174 7.57 -18.45 -0.36
CA ASN A 174 9.01 -18.23 -0.25
C ASN A 174 9.72 -18.10 -1.61
N ASN A 175 9.04 -17.51 -2.60
CA ASN A 175 9.58 -17.20 -3.92
C ASN A 175 10.04 -15.73 -4.02
N GLY A 176 10.40 -15.13 -2.89
CA GLY A 176 10.87 -13.76 -2.78
C GLY A 176 10.43 -13.09 -1.47
N ASP A 177 11.17 -12.06 -1.05
CA ASP A 177 10.90 -11.38 0.22
C ASP A 177 10.38 -9.94 0.06
N VAL A 178 10.77 -9.22 -0.99
CA VAL A 178 10.37 -7.83 -1.25
C VAL A 178 9.80 -7.70 -2.66
N PHE A 179 8.60 -7.13 -2.76
CA PHE A 179 7.91 -6.91 -4.03
C PHE A 179 7.39 -5.47 -4.11
N VAL A 180 7.42 -4.91 -5.31
CA VAL A 180 6.78 -3.63 -5.60
C VAL A 180 5.54 -3.91 -6.43
N ILE A 181 4.37 -3.53 -5.91
CA ILE A 181 3.12 -3.72 -6.62
C ILE A 181 2.42 -2.42 -6.90
N GLY A 182 1.61 -2.39 -7.95
CA GLY A 182 0.82 -1.22 -8.26
C GLY A 182 -0.01 -1.37 -9.51
N GLY A 183 -0.37 -0.25 -10.12
CA GLY A 183 -1.00 -0.24 -11.44
C GLY A 183 -1.22 1.16 -11.99
N VAL A 184 -1.42 1.22 -13.31
CA VAL A 184 -1.63 2.41 -14.14
C VAL A 184 -2.91 2.33 -14.96
#